data_AF-A0A0Q5TMN2-F1
#
_entry.id   AF-A0A0Q5TMN2-F1
#
_cell.length_a   1.000
_cell.length_b   1.000
_cell.length_c   1.000
_cell.angle_alpha   90.00
_cell.angle_beta   90.00
_cell.angle_gamma   90.00
#
_symmetry.space_group_name_H-M   'P 1'
#
loop_
_entity.id
_entity.type
_entity.pdbx_description
1 polymer ?
#
loop_
_entity_poly.entity_id
_entity_poly.type
_entity_poly.pdbx_seq_one_letter_code
_entity_poly.pdbx_strand_id
1 'polypeptide(L)' 'MEMLTDIKNRGAKAEMILDINGLERAEGVIEEIHADDPNPYIVLRDGTKIVEKTIAALNGMFRPEYSGC' A
#
# COMPACT_ATOMS: atom_id res chain seq x y z
N MET A 1 -0.68 4.18 -7.58
CA MET A 1 0.69 3.68 -7.86
C MET A 1 1.80 4.71 -7.70
N GLU A 2 1.67 5.95 -8.21
CA GLU A 2 2.75 6.94 -8.10
C GLU A 2 3.25 7.20 -6.67
N MET A 3 2.35 7.30 -5.68
CA MET A 3 2.75 7.47 -4.27
C MET A 3 3.54 6.28 -3.72
N LEU A 4 3.16 5.04 -4.07
CA LEU A 4 3.89 3.84 -3.63
C LEU A 4 5.29 3.80 -4.27
N THR A 5 5.40 4.17 -5.53
CA THR A 5 6.68 4.28 -6.24
C THR A 5 7.57 5.35 -5.63
N ASP A 6 7.03 6.51 -5.27
CA ASP A 6 7.78 7.57 -4.58
C ASP A 6 8.28 7.13 -3.20
N ILE A 7 7.44 6.49 -2.39
CA ILE A 7 7.83 5.95 -1.08
C ILE A 7 8.94 4.91 -1.23
N LYS A 8 8.81 3.99 -2.19
CA LYS A 8 9.83 3.00 -2.51
C LYS A 8 11.15 3.67 -2.91
N ASN A 9 11.13 4.64 -3.82
CA ASN A 9 12.33 5.34 -4.29
C ASN A 9 13.05 6.10 -3.15
N ARG A 10 12.29 6.58 -2.17
CA ARG A 10 12.84 7.21 -0.95
C ARG A 10 13.36 6.19 0.07
N GLY A 11 13.05 4.90 -0.09
CA GLY A 11 13.32 3.87 0.91
C GLY A 11 12.60 4.12 2.24
N ALA A 12 11.50 4.87 2.21
CA ALA A 12 10.74 5.24 3.40
C ALA A 12 9.80 4.11 3.83
N LYS A 13 9.41 4.11 5.11
CA LYS A 13 8.38 3.21 5.62
C LYS A 13 7.01 3.64 5.06
N ALA A 14 6.27 2.68 4.52
CA ALA A 14 4.87 2.82 4.17
C ALA A 14 4.03 2.34 5.37
N GLU A 15 3.24 3.22 5.95
CA GLU A 15 2.19 2.89 6.92
C GLU A 15 0.86 2.79 6.17
N MET A 16 0.20 1.65 6.25
CA MET A 16 -0.99 1.34 5.45
C MET A 16 -2.15 0.94 6.33
N ILE A 17 -3.34 1.30 5.90
CA ILE A 17 -4.59 0.70 6.36
C ILE A 17 -5.10 -0.19 5.23
N LEU A 18 -5.35 -1.45 5.54
CA LEU A 18 -5.83 -2.45 4.61
C LEU A 18 -7.32 -2.73 4.87
N ASP A 19 -8.14 -2.76 3.82
CA ASP A 19 -9.52 -3.23 3.88
C ASP A 19 -9.57 -4.71 3.45
N ILE A 20 -9.51 -5.60 4.43
CA ILE A 20 -9.51 -7.07 4.25
C ILE A 20 -10.49 -7.71 5.23
N ASN A 21 -11.79 -7.54 4.96
CA ASN A 21 -12.89 -7.90 5.86
C ASN A 21 -12.90 -7.07 7.17
N GLY A 22 -12.54 -5.80 7.04
CA GLY A 22 -12.29 -4.89 8.16
C GLY A 22 -11.01 -4.10 7.93
N LEU A 23 -10.77 -3.11 8.78
CA LEU A 23 -9.58 -2.27 8.69
C LEU A 23 -8.43 -2.88 9.50
N GLU A 24 -7.41 -3.35 8.80
CA GLU A 24 -6.16 -3.82 9.40
C GLU A 24 -5.04 -2.81 9.18
N ARG A 25 -4.03 -2.81 10.05
CA ARG A 25 -2.83 -1.96 9.90
C ARG A 25 -1.68 -2.82 9.42
N ALA A 26 -0.97 -2.33 8.40
CA ALA A 26 0.27 -2.92 7.93
C ALA A 26 1.32 -1.83 7.80
N GLU A 27 2.59 -2.15 8.06
CA GLU A 27 3.68 -1.22 7.83
C GLU A 27 4.94 -1.93 7.34
N GLY A 28 5.74 -1.23 6.56
CA GLY A 28 7.04 -1.72 6.15
C GLY A 28 7.68 -0.92 5.03
N VAL A 29 8.92 -1.26 4.69
CA VAL A 29 9.62 -0.68 3.54
C VAL A 29 9.25 -1.47 2.30
N ILE A 30 8.80 -0.77 1.25
CA ILE A 30 8.45 -1.38 -0.03
C ILE A 30 9.73 -1.83 -0.74
N GLU A 31 9.82 -3.11 -1.07
CA GLU A 31 10.93 -3.70 -1.82
C GLU A 31 10.60 -3.81 -3.31
N GLU A 32 9.42 -4.35 -3.62
CA GLU A 32 8.96 -4.56 -5.00
C GLU A 32 7.56 -3.97 -5.23
N ILE A 33 7.31 -3.55 -6.47
CA ILE A 33 6.02 -3.03 -6.92
C ILE A 33 5.73 -3.70 -8.26
N HIS A 34 4.63 -4.45 -8.32
CA HIS A 34 4.18 -5.16 -9.52
C HIS A 34 2.93 -4.47 -10.06
N ALA A 35 3.13 -3.38 -10.81
CA ALA A 35 2.04 -2.56 -11.36
C ALA A 35 1.37 -3.19 -12.58
N ASP A 36 2.11 -4.00 -13.33
CA ASP A 36 1.66 -4.61 -14.59
C ASP A 36 0.91 -5.94 -14.39
N ASP A 37 0.74 -6.39 -13.14
CA ASP A 37 -0.02 -7.59 -12.82
C ASP A 37 -1.54 -7.33 -12.95
N PRO A 38 -2.35 -8.31 -13.41
CA PRO A 38 -3.81 -8.17 -13.44
C PRO A 38 -4.44 -7.76 -12.09
N ASN A 39 -3.76 -8.06 -10.98
CA ASN A 39 -4.13 -7.61 -9.64
C ASN A 39 -2.89 -7.00 -8.97
N PRO A 40 -2.61 -5.70 -9.21
CA PRO A 40 -1.38 -5.05 -8.78
C PRO A 40 -1.12 -5.23 -7.29
N TYR A 41 0.15 -5.40 -6.92
CA TYR A 41 0.55 -5.61 -5.54
C TYR A 41 1.96 -5.07 -5.27
N ILE A 42 2.25 -4.90 -3.98
CA ILE A 42 3.57 -4.55 -3.47
C ILE A 42 4.11 -5.71 -2.62
N VAL A 43 5.43 -5.79 -2.55
CA VAL A 43 6.15 -6.69 -1.63
C VAL A 43 6.95 -5.82 -0.67
N LEU A 44 6.75 -6.03 0.63
CA LEU A 44 7.54 -5.42 1.68
C LEU A 44 8.84 -6.20 1.88
N ARG A 45 9.86 -5.54 2.44
CA ARG A 45 11.18 -6.14 2.68
C ARG A 45 11.16 -7.39 3.59
N ASP A 46 10.12 -7.57 4.38
CA ASP A 46 9.93 -8.78 5.19
C ASP A 46 9.27 -9.95 4.43
N GLY A 47 9.00 -9.77 3.13
CA GLY A 47 8.33 -10.72 2.25
C GLY A 47 6.81 -10.59 2.22
N THR A 48 6.22 -9.69 3.01
CA THR A 48 4.76 -9.50 3.06
C THR A 48 4.25 -8.96 1.73
N LYS A 49 3.24 -9.63 1.15
CA LYS A 49 2.58 -9.20 -0.08
C LYS A 49 1.28 -8.47 0.24
N ILE A 50 1.11 -7.27 -0.31
CA ILE A 50 -0.08 -6.45 -0.11
C ILE A 50 -0.67 -6.10 -1.48
N VAL A 51 -1.93 -6.45 -1.69
CA VAL A 51 -2.65 -6.12 -2.92
C VAL A 51 -2.99 -4.63 -2.92
N GLU A 52 -2.75 -3.95 -4.03
CA GLU A 52 -2.92 -2.50 -4.16
C GLU A 52 -4.34 -2.05 -3.82
N LYS A 53 -5.34 -2.79 -4.32
CA LYS A 53 -6.77 -2.50 -4.10
C LYS A 53 -7.22 -2.63 -2.66
N THR A 54 -6.48 -3.37 -1.82
CA THR A 54 -6.82 -3.50 -0.40
C THR A 54 -6.26 -2.34 0.41
N ILE A 55 -5.38 -1.49 -0.14
CA ILE A 55 -4.80 -0.36 0.58
C ILE A 55 -5.83 0.79 0.62
N ALA A 56 -6.53 0.94 1.75
CA ALA A 56 -7.49 2.02 1.98
C ALA A 56 -6.82 3.36 2.32
N ALA A 57 -5.68 3.33 3.03
CA ALA A 57 -4.89 4.52 3.34
C ALA A 57 -3.39 4.23 3.29
N LEU A 58 -2.60 5.26 3.00
CA LEU A 58 -1.14 5.23 2.92
C LEU A 58 -0.58 6.49 3.59
N ASN A 59 0.27 6.32 4.61
CA ASN A 59 0.89 7.39 5.41
C ASN A 59 -0.13 8.45 5.89
N GLY A 60 -1.30 8.00 6.34
CA GLY A 60 -2.39 8.86 6.82
C GLY A 60 -3.24 9.51 5.73
N MET A 61 -2.90 9.33 4.45
CA MET A 61 -3.74 9.75 3.32
C MET A 61 -4.65 8.60 2.90
N PHE A 62 -5.96 8.80 3.05
CA PHE A 62 -6.96 7.87 2.56
C PHE A 62 -7.14 7.99 1.06
N ARG A 63 -7.51 6.89 0.40
CA ARG A 63 -7.96 6.97 -0.99
C ARG A 63 -9.16 7.90 -1.11
N PRO A 64 -9.35 8.56 -2.26
CA PRO A 64 -10.53 9.39 -2.53
C PRO A 64 -11.86 8.66 -2.29
N GLU A 65 -11.88 7.35 -2.55
CA GLU A 65 -13.03 6.46 -2.32
C GLU A 65 -13.47 6.40 -0.85
N TYR A 66 -12.57 6.73 0.08
CA TYR A 66 -12.83 6.83 1.52
C TYR A 66 -12.97 8.29 2.00
N SER A 67 -12.81 9.29 1.13
CA SER A 67 -12.82 10.72 1.50
C SER A 67 -14.23 11.31 1.72
N GLY A 68 -15.22 10.46 2.00
CA GLY A 68 -16.64 10.84 2.14
C GLY A 68 -17.36 10.26 3.36
N CYS A 69 -16.63 9.75 4.37
CA CYS A 69 -17.19 9.40 5.69
C CYS A 69 -17.09 10.57 6.67
#